data_AF-A0A7Y4H9C9-F1
#
_entry.id   AF-A0A7Y4H9C9-F1
#
_cell.length_a   1.000
_cell.length_b   1.000
_cell.length_c   1.000
_cell.angle_alpha   90.00
_cell.angle_beta   90.00
_cell.angle_gamma   90.00
#
_symmetry.space_group_name_H-M   'P 1'
#
loop_
_entity.id
_entity.type
_entity.pdbx_description
1 polymer ?
#
loop_
_entity_poly.entity_id
_entity_poly.type
_entity_poly.pdbx_seq_one_letter_code
_entity_poly.pdbx_strand_id
1 'polypeptide(L)'
;MSGLAYGQAAQAAVSDPTNAGKAVFSRANCMGCHKWHGDGGGGYGGDALSLRKTELTKEQIIETVACGRPGTGMPFFVRGAYDTISCYDMTRQDVGERMPPEGGTFLRPNDIAAVADYVIAHVKGAGEPTYAQCTTFFGNTSRVCDIYKAGAESSSKTGTEGSK
;
A
#
# COMPACT_ATOMS: atom_id res chain seq x y z
N MET A 1 -5.93 56.57 12.27
CA MET A 1 -5.23 55.45 12.92
C MET A 1 -5.53 54.20 12.11
N SER A 2 -4.47 53.56 11.65
CA SER A 2 -4.45 52.46 10.69
C SER A 2 -5.01 51.16 11.27
N GLY A 3 -5.70 50.38 10.45
CA GLY A 3 -6.09 49.01 10.76
C GLY A 3 -6.15 48.19 9.47
N LEU A 4 -5.00 47.75 8.97
CA LEU A 4 -4.93 46.74 7.92
C LEU A 4 -5.16 45.37 8.56
N ALA A 5 -6.34 44.80 8.33
CA ALA A 5 -6.61 43.40 8.63
C ALA A 5 -5.93 42.53 7.56
N TYR A 6 -4.85 41.84 7.93
CA TYR A 6 -4.25 40.80 7.10
C TYR A 6 -5.14 39.56 7.13
N GLY A 7 -5.71 39.21 5.98
CA GLY A 7 -6.44 37.95 5.80
C GLY A 7 -5.49 36.75 5.89
N GLN A 8 -5.87 35.76 6.69
CA GLN A 8 -5.19 34.47 6.75
C GLN A 8 -5.42 33.71 5.44
N ALA A 9 -4.35 33.41 4.71
CA ALA A 9 -4.39 32.49 3.59
C ALA A 9 -4.67 31.07 4.13
N ALA A 10 -5.78 30.47 3.70
CA ALA A 10 -6.08 29.07 3.97
C ALA A 10 -4.97 28.19 3.38
N GLN A 11 -4.25 27.46 4.22
CA GLN A 11 -3.34 26.41 3.74
C GLN A 11 -4.19 25.31 3.09
N ALA A 12 -4.06 25.18 1.76
CA ALA A 12 -4.54 24.00 1.06
C ALA A 12 -3.89 22.76 1.70
N ALA A 13 -4.70 21.78 2.10
CA ALA A 13 -4.20 20.52 2.61
C ALA A 13 -3.23 19.92 1.57
N VAL A 14 -1.96 19.76 1.93
CA VAL A 14 -0.96 19.17 1.06
C VAL A 14 -1.40 17.72 0.80
N SER A 15 -1.64 17.39 -0.47
CA SER A 15 -2.00 16.03 -0.87
C SER A 15 -0.85 15.08 -0.56
N ASP A 16 -1.15 13.92 0.02
CA ASP A 16 -0.17 12.86 0.28
C ASP A 16 0.63 12.50 -1.01
N PRO A 17 1.97 12.61 -1.00
CA PRO A 17 2.79 12.34 -2.16
C PRO A 17 2.72 10.87 -2.64
N THR A 18 2.26 9.95 -1.80
CA THR A 18 2.15 8.52 -2.13
C THR A 18 0.79 8.12 -2.71
N ASN A 19 -0.12 9.09 -2.94
CA ASN A 19 -1.45 8.81 -3.52
C ASN A 19 -1.40 8.06 -4.86
N ALA A 20 -0.37 8.30 -5.69
CA ALA A 20 -0.16 7.55 -6.91
C ALA A 20 0.06 6.05 -6.62
N GLY A 21 0.85 5.74 -5.59
CA GLY A 21 1.09 4.37 -5.13
C GLY A 21 -0.16 3.69 -4.59
N LYS A 22 -0.99 4.41 -3.83
CA LYS A 22 -2.30 3.92 -3.37
C LYS A 22 -3.22 3.55 -4.54
N ALA A 23 -3.24 4.37 -5.58
CA ALA A 23 -4.00 4.10 -6.80
C ALA A 23 -3.46 2.86 -7.53
N VAL A 24 -2.14 2.69 -7.60
CA VAL A 24 -1.50 1.47 -8.13
C VAL A 24 -1.89 0.23 -7.31
N PHE A 25 -1.79 0.30 -5.98
CA PHE A 25 -2.13 -0.79 -5.06
C PHE A 25 -3.55 -1.32 -5.29
N SER A 26 -4.49 -0.40 -5.60
CA SER A 26 -5.88 -0.74 -5.89
C SER A 26 -6.04 -1.28 -7.31
N ARG A 27 -5.59 -0.55 -8.35
CA ARG A 27 -5.83 -0.92 -9.75
C ARG A 27 -5.06 -2.16 -10.21
N ALA A 28 -3.91 -2.44 -9.60
CA ALA A 28 -3.12 -3.65 -9.84
C ALA A 28 -3.61 -4.85 -9.01
N ASN A 29 -4.72 -4.67 -8.28
CA ASN A 29 -5.37 -5.68 -7.44
C ASN A 29 -4.48 -6.27 -6.34
N CYS A 30 -3.52 -5.49 -5.81
CA CYS A 30 -2.68 -5.92 -4.68
C CYS A 30 -3.55 -6.25 -3.44
N MET A 31 -4.62 -5.46 -3.24
CA MET A 31 -5.60 -5.66 -2.18
C MET A 31 -6.43 -6.95 -2.30
N GLY A 32 -6.47 -7.60 -3.45
CA GLY A 32 -7.17 -8.88 -3.60
C GLY A 32 -6.59 -9.96 -2.69
N CYS A 33 -5.27 -9.95 -2.54
CA CYS A 33 -4.52 -10.85 -1.68
C CYS A 33 -4.12 -10.17 -0.35
N HIS A 34 -3.51 -8.98 -0.42
CA HIS A 34 -2.98 -8.28 0.76
C HIS A 34 -4.02 -7.51 1.58
N LYS A 35 -5.28 -7.45 1.12
CA LYS A 35 -6.35 -6.59 1.65
C LYS A 35 -6.01 -5.10 1.52
N TRP A 36 -6.99 -4.23 1.72
CA TRP A 36 -6.80 -2.78 1.62
C TRP A 36 -5.81 -2.25 2.67
N HIS A 37 -5.78 -2.90 3.83
CA HIS A 37 -4.95 -2.51 4.98
C HIS A 37 -3.61 -3.23 5.03
N GLY A 38 -3.37 -4.24 4.20
CA GLY A 38 -2.08 -4.93 4.14
C GLY A 38 -1.89 -6.10 5.10
N ASP A 39 -2.91 -6.59 5.83
CA ASP A 39 -2.71 -7.73 6.74
C ASP A 39 -2.54 -9.06 6.01
N GLY A 40 -2.93 -9.12 4.74
CA GLY A 40 -2.96 -10.37 4.00
C GLY A 40 -4.03 -11.33 4.50
N GLY A 41 -3.74 -12.63 4.39
CA GLY A 41 -4.69 -13.72 4.65
C GLY A 41 -5.24 -14.35 3.36
N GLY A 42 -6.19 -15.27 3.53
CA GLY A 42 -6.72 -16.08 2.44
C GLY A 42 -7.37 -15.25 1.32
N GLY A 43 -7.12 -15.66 0.08
CA GLY A 43 -7.65 -15.02 -1.13
C GLY A 43 -7.30 -15.76 -2.43
N TYR A 44 -7.62 -15.11 -3.56
CA TYR A 44 -7.34 -15.59 -4.92
C TYR A 44 -5.83 -15.48 -5.21
N GLY A 45 -5.05 -16.44 -4.71
CA GLY A 45 -3.59 -16.42 -4.74
C GLY A 45 -2.92 -17.12 -3.54
N GLY A 46 -3.71 -17.66 -2.61
CA GLY A 46 -3.24 -18.31 -1.38
C GLY A 46 -3.30 -17.38 -0.16
N ASP A 47 -2.61 -17.78 0.91
CA ASP A 47 -2.51 -16.98 2.13
C ASP A 47 -1.41 -15.91 1.97
N ALA A 48 -1.84 -14.70 1.64
CA ALA A 48 -0.91 -13.59 1.48
C ALA A 48 -0.27 -13.23 2.81
N LEU A 49 1.05 -12.98 2.81
CA LEU A 49 1.73 -12.46 3.99
C LEU A 49 1.26 -11.03 4.31
N SER A 50 1.29 -10.71 5.60
CA SER A 50 1.06 -9.36 6.08
C SER A 50 2.17 -8.43 5.61
N LEU A 51 1.81 -7.43 4.82
CA LEU A 51 2.69 -6.32 4.46
C LEU A 51 2.99 -5.43 5.66
N ARG A 52 2.13 -5.41 6.69
CA ARG A 52 2.40 -4.67 7.94
C ARG A 52 3.61 -5.20 8.69
N LYS A 53 3.86 -6.51 8.58
CA LYS A 53 4.98 -7.21 9.22
C LYS A 53 6.16 -7.44 8.27
N THR A 54 6.17 -6.79 7.10
CA THR A 54 7.26 -6.97 6.15
C THR A 54 8.54 -6.33 6.66
N GLU A 55 9.65 -7.05 6.58
CA GLU A 55 10.98 -6.50 6.88
C GLU A 55 11.68 -5.96 5.62
N LEU A 56 11.08 -6.15 4.43
CA LEU A 56 11.68 -5.77 3.17
C LEU A 56 11.99 -4.27 3.08
N THR A 57 13.13 -3.92 2.48
CA THR A 57 13.47 -2.54 2.09
C THR A 57 12.63 -2.09 0.89
N LYS A 58 12.68 -0.79 0.56
CA LYS A 58 11.99 -0.27 -0.63
C LYS A 58 12.45 -0.98 -1.90
N GLU A 59 13.76 -1.19 -2.06
CA GLU A 59 14.35 -1.82 -3.24
C GLU A 59 13.90 -3.28 -3.36
N GLN A 60 13.84 -3.99 -2.23
CA GLN A 60 13.34 -5.36 -2.20
C GLN A 60 11.83 -5.42 -2.52
N ILE A 61 11.04 -4.44 -2.07
CA ILE A 61 9.63 -4.34 -2.46
C ILE A 61 9.50 -4.06 -3.96
N ILE A 62 10.33 -3.17 -4.52
CA ILE A 62 10.36 -2.88 -5.96
C ILE A 62 10.67 -4.15 -6.76
N GLU A 63 11.71 -4.89 -6.39
CA GLU A 63 12.05 -6.16 -7.05
C GLU A 63 10.90 -7.17 -6.91
N THR A 64 10.33 -7.30 -5.73
CA THR A 64 9.22 -8.23 -5.45
C THR A 64 7.96 -7.91 -6.24
N VAL A 65 7.63 -6.62 -6.40
CA VAL A 65 6.49 -6.21 -7.23
C VAL A 65 6.82 -6.38 -8.70
N ALA A 66 8.02 -6.04 -9.16
CA ALA A 66 8.41 -6.22 -10.55
C ALA A 66 8.37 -7.69 -10.96
N CYS A 67 9.00 -8.55 -10.17
CA CYS A 67 9.29 -9.94 -10.49
C CYS A 67 8.27 -10.95 -9.93
N GLY A 68 7.34 -10.52 -9.08
CA GLY A 68 6.49 -11.45 -8.34
C GLY A 68 7.31 -12.32 -7.38
N ARG A 69 6.69 -13.35 -6.81
CA ARG A 69 7.40 -14.26 -5.89
C ARG A 69 7.32 -15.70 -6.40
N PRO A 70 8.45 -16.27 -6.88
CA PRO A 70 8.51 -17.65 -7.34
C PRO A 70 7.95 -18.65 -6.33
N GLY A 71 7.16 -19.60 -6.82
CA GLY A 71 6.52 -20.65 -6.01
C GLY A 71 5.31 -20.16 -5.20
N THR A 72 4.81 -18.96 -5.46
CA THR A 72 3.64 -18.39 -4.78
C THR A 72 2.62 -17.85 -5.79
N GLY A 73 1.43 -17.46 -5.32
CA GLY A 73 0.43 -16.77 -6.14
C GLY A 73 0.70 -15.28 -6.38
N MET A 74 1.77 -14.69 -5.84
CA MET A 74 2.07 -13.27 -6.07
C MET A 74 2.64 -13.07 -7.48
N PRO A 75 1.93 -12.36 -8.38
CA PRO A 75 2.32 -12.27 -9.77
C PRO A 75 3.46 -11.27 -10.01
N PHE A 76 4.12 -11.40 -11.16
CA PHE A 76 5.05 -10.39 -11.67
C PHE A 76 4.31 -9.28 -12.40
N PHE A 77 4.78 -8.04 -12.27
CA PHE A 77 4.14 -6.86 -12.84
C PHE A 77 5.02 -6.09 -13.83
N VAL A 78 6.31 -6.44 -14.00
CA VAL A 78 7.14 -5.84 -15.06
C VAL A 78 7.07 -6.68 -16.34
N ARG A 79 7.00 -6.01 -17.49
CA ARG A 79 7.01 -6.68 -18.78
C ARG A 79 8.38 -7.34 -19.00
N GLY A 80 8.37 -8.60 -19.40
CA GLY A 80 9.59 -9.35 -19.69
C GLY A 80 10.35 -9.85 -18.47
N ALA A 81 9.71 -9.87 -17.28
CA ALA A 81 10.25 -10.55 -16.10
C ALA A 81 10.66 -11.99 -16.45
N TYR A 82 11.87 -12.39 -16.04
CA TYR A 82 12.50 -13.69 -16.32
C TYR A 82 12.85 -13.97 -17.80
N ASP A 83 12.38 -13.17 -18.75
CA ASP A 83 12.68 -13.33 -20.18
C ASP A 83 13.77 -12.36 -20.65
N THR A 84 13.45 -11.06 -20.60
CA THR A 84 14.33 -9.97 -21.03
C THR A 84 14.89 -9.19 -19.84
N ILE A 85 14.29 -9.36 -18.67
CA ILE A 85 14.71 -8.79 -17.40
C ILE A 85 15.02 -9.96 -16.47
N SER A 86 16.27 -10.08 -16.05
CA SER A 86 16.65 -11.03 -15.00
C SER A 86 16.03 -10.59 -13.68
N CYS A 87 15.41 -11.53 -12.98
CA CYS A 87 14.70 -11.30 -11.73
C CYS A 87 15.29 -12.24 -10.68
N TYR A 88 15.77 -11.72 -9.54
CA TYR A 88 16.50 -12.51 -8.54
C TYR A 88 17.70 -13.28 -9.12
N ASP A 89 18.37 -12.70 -10.12
CA ASP A 89 19.43 -13.35 -10.90
C ASP A 89 19.00 -14.66 -11.60
N MET A 90 17.70 -14.82 -11.86
CA MET A 90 17.10 -15.99 -12.52
C MET A 90 16.51 -15.64 -13.88
N THR A 91 16.69 -16.55 -14.82
CA THR A 91 15.96 -16.62 -16.10
C THR A 91 14.69 -17.45 -15.98
N ARG A 92 13.85 -17.45 -17.01
CA ARG A 92 12.67 -18.31 -17.11
C ARG A 92 13.02 -19.79 -16.91
N GLN A 93 14.17 -20.22 -17.43
CA GLN A 93 14.66 -21.58 -17.29
C GLN A 93 15.02 -21.91 -15.83
N ASP A 94 15.67 -20.98 -15.12
CA ASP A 94 16.07 -21.18 -13.72
C ASP A 94 14.87 -21.24 -12.77
N VAL A 95 13.82 -20.47 -13.07
CA VAL A 95 12.59 -20.46 -12.25
C VAL A 95 11.76 -21.74 -12.47
N GLY A 96 11.63 -22.21 -13.71
CA GLY A 96 10.92 -23.44 -14.05
C GLY A 96 9.48 -23.48 -13.55
N GLU A 97 9.09 -24.56 -12.87
CA GLU A 97 7.74 -24.78 -12.35
C GLU A 97 7.31 -23.79 -11.26
N ARG A 98 8.26 -23.04 -10.69
CA ARG A 98 7.99 -22.02 -9.68
C ARG A 98 7.64 -20.66 -10.30
N MET A 99 7.41 -20.59 -11.61
CA MET A 99 7.13 -19.32 -12.30
C MET A 99 5.93 -18.62 -11.66
N PRO A 100 6.10 -17.38 -11.14
CA PRO A 100 4.96 -16.63 -10.63
C PRO A 100 3.99 -16.32 -11.79
N PRO A 101 2.68 -16.22 -11.52
CA PRO A 101 1.72 -15.87 -12.55
C PRO A 101 1.96 -14.45 -13.09
N GLU A 102 1.43 -14.16 -14.27
CA GLU A 102 1.43 -12.80 -14.82
C GLU A 102 0.38 -11.93 -14.10
N GLY A 103 0.74 -10.68 -13.79
CA GLY A 103 -0.19 -9.73 -13.21
C GLY A 103 -1.29 -9.34 -14.21
N GLY A 104 -2.51 -9.12 -13.74
CA GLY A 104 -3.63 -8.70 -14.60
C GLY A 104 -3.41 -7.35 -15.30
N THR A 105 -2.39 -6.59 -14.90
CA THR A 105 -1.87 -5.43 -15.61
C THR A 105 -0.37 -5.35 -15.41
N PHE A 106 0.38 -5.00 -16.45
CA PHE A 106 1.78 -4.61 -16.28
C PHE A 106 1.88 -3.19 -15.71
N LEU A 107 2.93 -2.93 -14.95
CA LEU A 107 3.25 -1.67 -14.32
C LEU A 107 4.53 -1.09 -14.92
N ARG A 108 4.57 0.24 -15.05
CA ARG A 108 5.79 0.97 -15.44
C ARG A 108 6.72 1.11 -14.24
N PRO A 109 8.03 1.32 -14.43
CA PRO A 109 8.99 1.47 -13.32
C PRO A 109 8.55 2.51 -12.27
N ASN A 110 8.02 3.66 -12.71
CA ASN A 110 7.53 4.69 -11.80
C ASN A 110 6.28 4.25 -11.00
N ASP A 111 5.41 3.43 -11.58
CA ASP A 111 4.23 2.91 -10.87
C ASP A 111 4.66 1.86 -9.82
N ILE A 112 5.66 1.04 -10.14
CA ILE A 112 6.26 0.05 -9.21
C ILE A 112 6.93 0.78 -8.04
N ALA A 113 7.73 1.81 -8.32
CA ALA A 113 8.35 2.62 -7.27
C ALA A 113 7.29 3.32 -6.39
N ALA A 114 6.25 3.87 -7.01
CA ALA A 114 5.17 4.54 -6.28
C ALA A 114 4.41 3.61 -5.35
N VAL A 115 4.08 2.37 -5.77
CA VAL A 115 3.41 1.42 -4.87
C VAL A 115 4.32 0.97 -3.74
N ALA A 116 5.63 0.83 -3.98
CA ALA A 116 6.59 0.55 -2.92
C ALA A 116 6.64 1.71 -1.89
N ASP A 117 6.66 2.96 -2.36
CA ASP A 117 6.59 4.14 -1.47
C ASP A 117 5.31 4.17 -0.64
N TYR A 118 4.16 3.85 -1.23
CA TYR A 118 2.90 3.76 -0.50
C TYR A 118 2.93 2.67 0.57
N VAL A 119 3.45 1.48 0.26
CA VAL A 119 3.57 0.37 1.22
C VAL A 119 4.48 0.78 2.38
N ILE A 120 5.63 1.39 2.11
CA ILE A 120 6.55 1.87 3.15
C ILE A 120 5.91 2.94 4.04
N ALA A 121 5.19 3.90 3.44
CA ALA A 121 4.66 5.04 4.18
C ALA A 121 3.39 4.72 4.99
N HIS A 122 2.54 3.81 4.52
CA HIS A 122 1.20 3.60 5.11
C HIS A 122 0.90 2.19 5.60
N VAL A 123 1.69 1.20 5.20
CA VAL A 123 1.38 -0.21 5.47
C VAL A 123 2.44 -0.86 6.35
N LYS A 124 3.71 -0.81 5.96
CA LYS A 124 4.82 -1.41 6.71
C LYS A 124 4.89 -0.83 8.12
N GLY A 125 4.91 -1.70 9.13
CA GLY A 125 4.97 -1.32 10.54
C GLY A 125 3.69 -0.68 11.10
N ALA A 126 2.64 -0.54 10.30
CA ALA A 126 1.36 -0.05 10.80
C ALA A 126 0.77 -1.08 11.79
N GLY A 127 0.16 -0.59 12.89
CA GLY A 127 -0.50 -1.43 13.90
C GLY A 127 -1.81 -2.04 13.39
N GLU A 128 -2.85 -2.09 14.22
CA GLU A 128 -4.17 -2.52 13.76
C GLU A 128 -4.78 -1.52 12.75
N PRO A 129 -5.61 -1.97 11.77
CA PRO A 129 -6.31 -1.09 10.85
C PRO A 129 -7.21 -0.08 11.58
N THR A 130 -7.14 1.19 11.19
CA THR A 130 -7.92 2.27 11.84
C THR A 130 -8.98 2.88 10.92
N TYR A 131 -9.96 3.57 11.51
CA TYR A 131 -10.96 4.32 10.76
C TYR A 131 -10.33 5.35 9.82
N ALA A 132 -9.33 6.10 10.31
CA ALA A 132 -8.63 7.08 9.51
C ALA A 132 -7.95 6.45 8.29
N GLN A 133 -7.22 5.34 8.49
CA GLN A 133 -6.61 4.58 7.39
C GLN A 133 -7.65 4.10 6.38
N CYS A 134 -8.79 3.58 6.85
CA CYS A 134 -9.88 3.14 5.98
C CYS A 134 -10.45 4.29 5.15
N THR A 135 -10.74 5.44 5.76
CA THR A 135 -11.28 6.60 5.04
C THR A 135 -10.27 7.25 4.10
N THR A 136 -8.97 7.18 4.41
CA THR A 136 -7.90 7.59 3.48
C THR A 136 -7.84 6.68 2.26
N PHE A 137 -8.16 5.39 2.43
CA PHE A 137 -8.17 4.42 1.35
C PHE A 137 -9.45 4.51 0.49
N PHE A 138 -10.63 4.41 1.11
CA PHE A 138 -11.92 4.32 0.42
C PHE A 138 -12.69 5.65 0.30
N GLY A 139 -12.24 6.70 0.97
CA GLY A 139 -12.97 7.96 1.09
C GLY A 139 -13.78 8.08 2.38
N ASN A 140 -14.02 9.32 2.79
CA ASN A 140 -14.70 9.67 4.05
C ASN A 140 -16.20 9.31 4.10
N THR A 141 -16.82 9.09 2.94
CA THR A 141 -18.23 8.68 2.83
C THR A 141 -18.42 7.17 2.72
N SER A 142 -17.32 6.39 2.74
CA SER A 142 -17.40 4.96 2.52
C SER A 142 -17.92 4.22 3.75
N ARG A 143 -19.04 3.52 3.58
CA ARG A 143 -19.67 2.71 4.63
C ARG A 143 -18.84 1.49 5.05
N VAL A 144 -17.90 1.05 4.22
CA VAL A 144 -17.01 -0.07 4.58
C VAL A 144 -16.15 0.26 5.81
N CYS A 145 -15.98 1.55 6.10
CA CYS A 145 -15.21 2.03 7.25
C CYS A 145 -16.03 2.08 8.54
N ASP A 146 -17.35 1.89 8.49
CA ASP A 146 -18.22 2.05 9.66
C ASP A 146 -17.85 1.10 10.81
N ILE A 147 -17.31 -0.08 10.49
CA ILE A 147 -16.85 -1.07 11.47
C ILE A 147 -15.72 -0.55 12.38
N TYR A 148 -15.00 0.49 11.96
CA TYR A 148 -13.90 1.08 12.73
C TYR A 148 -14.31 2.34 13.50
N LYS A 149 -15.55 2.84 13.33
CA LYS A 149 -16.02 4.10 13.96
C LYS A 149 -15.99 4.04 15.49
N ALA A 150 -16.49 2.94 16.07
CA ALA A 150 -16.53 2.76 17.52
C ALA A 150 -15.13 2.78 18.16
N GLY A 151 -14.11 2.28 17.47
CA GLY A 151 -12.71 2.34 17.92
C GLY A 151 -12.10 3.74 17.83
N ALA A 152 -12.50 4.54 16.83
CA ALA A 152 -11.96 5.88 16.61
C ALA A 152 -12.44 6.91 17.67
N GLU A 153 -13.67 6.79 18.14
CA GLU A 153 -14.23 7.68 19.17
C GLU A 153 -13.61 7.45 20.56
N SER A 154 -13.09 6.24 20.81
CA SER A 154 -12.38 5.88 22.05
C SER A 154 -10.97 6.48 22.09
N SER A 155 -10.21 6.44 20.98
CA SER A 155 -8.85 6.97 20.91
C SER A 155 -8.78 8.51 20.97
N SER A 156 -9.87 9.21 20.63
CA SER A 156 -9.92 10.69 20.69
C SER A 156 -10.17 11.25 22.09
N LYS A 157 -10.65 10.45 23.06
CA LYS A 157 -11.02 10.95 24.41
C LYS A 157 -9.88 10.88 25.43
N THR A 158 -8.76 10.23 25.11
CA THR A 158 -7.63 10.04 26.04
C THR A 158 -6.59 11.18 26.00
N GLY A 159 -6.79 12.20 25.16
CA GLY A 159 -5.80 13.26 24.91
C GLY A 159 -6.04 14.62 25.62
N THR A 160 -6.85 14.72 26.67
CA THR A 160 -7.19 16.03 27.27
C THR A 160 -7.27 16.06 28.81
N GLU A 161 -6.54 15.22 29.53
CA GLU A 161 -6.44 15.36 30.99
C GLU A 161 -4.98 15.19 31.46
N GLY A 162 -4.33 16.32 31.76
CA GLY A 162 -2.94 16.35 32.21
C GLY A 162 -2.37 17.75 32.49
N SER A 163 -3.15 18.65 33.08
CA SER A 163 -2.60 19.82 33.78
C SER A 163 -3.50 20.19 34.95
N LYS A 164 -3.08 19.76 36.14
CA LYS A 164 -3.37 20.47 37.38
C LYS A 164 -2.12 20.44 38.25
#